data_AF-A0A6P1TPY8-F1
#
_entry.id   AF-A0A6P1TPY8-F1
#
_cell.length_a   1.000
_cell.length_b   1.000
_cell.length_c   1.000
_cell.angle_alpha   90.00
_cell.angle_beta   90.00
_cell.angle_gamma   90.00
#
_symmetry.space_group_name_H-M   'P 1'
#
loop_
_entity.id
_entity.type
_entity.pdbx_description
1 polymer ?
#
loop_
_entity_poly.entity_id
_entity_poly.type
_entity_poly.pdbx_seq_one_letter_code
_entity_poly.pdbx_strand_id
1 'polypeptide(L)'
;MIICAVTVLFIAGIFKFDVFRFDSYIPDKDKIESVSAALTGMDDDINYYLADIRRSDSISYQLKNMKLTDITVAYQLAEQGIKNPLKETDGQQGCTYYIKYNLKNGRKVYRTYQLKSKDNYDRLKNLYASRDFKDGHYPINKWKLQDILSISCDNELEYKKFSLSKEEKQQLLDIFKEELNNLTLDEIRDTVPLARIIFEFKDDRSEYKIYPSCVKTIEFLKNHGFKAEDVLDENNIDEIVITNNGLADENRMDLKSSSKTSTGVTASYTDKTQIKEIFAALVPNNYYWNNVAFIEANQYIDVTVTFIQDEYGNKAQDSYLFKKDRIPDFVKTALSITEE
;
A
#
# COMPACT_ATOMS: atom_id res chain seq x y z
N MET A 1 40.73 32.61 -8.39
CA MET A 1 40.12 31.48 -9.14
C MET A 1 40.68 30.12 -8.73
N ILE A 2 41.99 29.86 -8.76
CA ILE A 2 42.57 28.55 -8.41
C ILE A 2 42.24 28.11 -6.98
N ILE A 3 42.37 29.01 -5.99
CA ILE A 3 42.02 28.71 -4.59
C ILE A 3 40.54 28.32 -4.45
N CYS A 4 39.63 29.06 -5.09
CA CYS A 4 38.20 28.73 -5.07
C CYS A 4 37.91 27.37 -5.72
N ALA A 5 38.56 27.05 -6.84
CA ALA A 5 38.41 25.76 -7.50
C ALA A 5 38.91 24.59 -6.64
N VAL A 6 40.04 24.75 -5.96
CA VAL A 6 40.59 23.75 -5.03
C VAL A 6 39.65 23.56 -3.83
N THR A 7 39.13 24.64 -3.26
CA THR A 7 38.17 24.57 -2.15
C THR A 7 36.87 23.87 -2.56
N VAL A 8 36.33 24.18 -3.74
CA VAL A 8 35.12 23.50 -4.26
C VAL A 8 35.38 22.01 -4.49
N LEU A 9 36.52 21.64 -5.10
CA LEU A 9 36.87 20.23 -5.30
C LEU A 9 37.10 19.49 -3.98
N PHE A 10 37.67 20.14 -2.97
CA PHE A 10 37.85 19.57 -1.64
C PHE A 10 36.51 19.34 -0.93
N ILE A 11 35.62 20.35 -0.92
CA ILE A 11 34.27 20.21 -0.35
C ILE A 11 33.48 19.14 -1.12
N ALA A 12 33.51 19.17 -2.45
CA ALA A 12 32.86 18.16 -3.28
C ALA A 12 33.43 16.77 -3.02
N GLY A 13 34.74 16.64 -2.77
CA GLY A 13 35.38 15.38 -2.37
C GLY A 13 34.89 14.86 -1.03
N ILE A 14 34.70 15.74 -0.03
CA ILE A 14 34.16 15.36 1.29
C ILE A 14 32.78 14.70 1.14
N PHE A 15 31.89 15.30 0.34
CA PHE A 15 30.55 14.74 0.09
C PHE A 15 30.60 13.52 -0.82
N LYS A 16 31.33 13.59 -1.94
CA LYS A 16 31.41 12.51 -2.93
C LYS A 16 31.97 11.21 -2.35
N PHE A 17 32.96 11.30 -1.45
CA PHE A 17 33.57 10.14 -0.80
C PHE A 17 33.02 9.89 0.60
N ASP A 18 32.00 10.65 1.01
CA ASP A 18 31.35 10.54 2.31
C ASP A 18 32.34 10.48 3.48
N VAL A 19 33.34 11.37 3.48
CA VAL A 19 34.52 11.31 4.37
C VAL A 19 34.13 11.33 5.85
N PHE A 20 33.08 12.08 6.20
CA PHE A 20 32.54 12.15 7.57
C PHE A 20 31.35 11.20 7.79
N ARG A 21 31.08 10.30 6.83
CA ARG A 21 29.97 9.36 6.85
C ARG A 21 28.61 10.03 6.97
N PHE A 22 28.40 11.23 6.43
CA PHE A 22 27.08 11.85 6.45
C PHE A 22 26.02 10.95 5.80
N ASP A 23 26.34 10.39 4.63
CA ASP A 23 25.42 9.55 3.86
C ASP A 23 25.33 8.12 4.41
N SER A 24 26.43 7.60 4.94
CA SER A 24 26.53 6.23 5.47
C SER A 24 26.40 6.11 7.00
N TYR A 25 26.14 7.19 7.73
CA TYR A 25 26.05 7.14 9.19
C TYR A 25 24.80 6.42 9.67
N ILE A 26 25.03 5.32 10.38
CA ILE A 26 24.08 4.66 11.26
C ILE A 26 24.65 4.73 12.70
N PRO A 27 23.87 5.12 13.71
CA PRO A 27 24.32 5.05 15.10
C PRO A 27 24.78 3.64 15.51
N ASP A 28 25.74 3.56 16.42
CA ASP A 28 26.16 2.26 16.97
C ASP A 28 25.00 1.58 17.71
N LYS A 29 24.83 0.27 17.51
CA LYS A 29 23.69 -0.51 18.04
C LYS A 29 23.52 -0.37 19.56
N ASP A 30 24.62 -0.35 20.29
CA ASP A 30 24.66 -0.23 21.75
C ASP A 30 24.21 1.14 22.27
N LYS A 31 24.23 2.18 21.43
CA LYS A 31 23.78 3.54 21.77
C LYS A 31 22.29 3.77 21.51
N ILE A 32 21.64 2.86 20.78
CA ILE A 32 20.22 2.96 20.44
C ILE A 32 19.39 2.42 21.61
N GLU A 33 18.38 3.20 22.02
CA GLU A 33 17.36 2.78 22.99
C GLU A 33 16.15 2.16 22.28
N SER A 34 15.71 2.77 21.18
CA SER A 34 14.61 2.26 20.35
C SER A 34 14.63 2.90 18.96
N VAL A 35 13.88 2.30 18.05
CA VAL A 35 13.69 2.81 16.69
C VAL A 35 12.21 3.10 16.42
N SER A 36 11.93 4.11 15.60
CA SER A 36 10.64 4.25 14.93
C SER A 36 10.88 4.12 13.42
N ALA A 37 10.00 3.40 12.73
CA ALA A 37 10.11 3.11 11.31
C ALA A 37 8.82 3.52 10.58
N ALA A 38 8.96 4.02 9.37
CA ALA A 38 7.86 4.34 8.47
C ALA A 38 8.25 3.97 7.03
N LEU A 39 7.28 3.52 6.24
CA LEU A 39 7.45 3.03 4.86
C LEU A 39 6.39 3.68 3.98
N THR A 40 6.74 3.98 2.73
CA THR A 40 5.76 4.35 1.68
C THR A 40 5.35 3.14 0.87
N GLY A 41 4.19 3.19 0.21
CA GLY A 41 3.70 2.12 -0.65
C GLY A 41 3.21 0.92 0.15
N MET A 42 2.80 1.13 1.41
CA MET A 42 2.16 0.14 2.28
C MET A 42 0.98 0.79 2.99
N ASP A 43 -0.24 0.31 2.72
CA ASP A 43 -1.45 0.83 3.34
C ASP A 43 -1.53 2.38 3.30
N ASP A 44 -1.17 2.99 2.16
CA ASP A 44 -1.05 4.45 2.03
C ASP A 44 -2.43 5.18 2.14
N ASP A 45 -3.54 4.44 2.13
CA ASP A 45 -4.91 4.95 2.36
C ASP A 45 -5.33 5.01 3.83
N ILE A 46 -4.52 4.49 4.78
CA ILE A 46 -4.86 4.57 6.20
C ILE A 46 -4.97 6.03 6.64
N ASN A 47 -6.10 6.36 7.28
CA ASN A 47 -6.25 7.63 7.95
C ASN A 47 -5.66 7.57 9.37
N TYR A 48 -4.62 8.37 9.62
CA TYR A 48 -3.92 8.47 10.89
C TYR A 48 -4.60 9.43 11.88
N TYR A 49 -5.89 9.18 12.15
CA TYR A 49 -6.71 9.93 13.08
C TYR A 49 -6.56 9.43 14.52
N LEU A 50 -6.42 10.36 15.47
CA LEU A 50 -6.63 10.13 16.90
C LEU A 50 -7.49 11.27 17.45
N ALA A 51 -8.45 10.99 18.34
CA ALA A 51 -9.37 12.01 18.86
C ALA A 51 -8.64 13.25 19.43
N ASP A 52 -7.48 13.04 20.07
CA ASP A 52 -6.67 14.11 20.67
C ASP A 52 -5.69 14.80 19.68
N ILE A 53 -5.49 14.25 18.48
CA ILE A 53 -4.54 14.73 17.48
C ILE A 53 -5.26 14.74 16.12
N ARG A 54 -5.65 15.94 15.65
CA ARG A 54 -6.15 16.14 14.28
C ARG A 54 -5.25 15.40 13.27
N ARG A 55 -5.82 14.95 12.15
CA ARG A 55 -5.17 14.18 11.07
C ARG A 55 -3.67 14.50 10.93
N SER A 56 -2.83 13.48 11.14
CA SER A 56 -1.37 13.53 10.91
C SER A 56 -1.05 12.89 9.57
N ASP A 57 0.04 13.30 8.92
CA ASP A 57 0.63 12.47 7.87
C ASP A 57 1.14 11.15 8.48
N SER A 58 1.14 10.08 7.67
CA SER A 58 1.46 8.71 8.08
C SER A 58 2.87 8.60 8.66
N ILE A 59 3.85 9.20 7.98
CA ILE A 59 5.25 9.16 8.37
C ILE A 59 5.45 9.84 9.74
N SER A 60 4.95 11.06 9.92
CA SER A 60 5.03 11.76 11.20
C SER A 60 4.32 10.99 12.31
N TYR A 61 3.17 10.40 12.03
CA TYR A 61 2.46 9.58 13.00
C TYR A 61 3.31 8.40 13.45
N GLN A 62 3.79 7.59 12.51
CA GLN A 62 4.55 6.38 12.79
C GLN A 62 5.87 6.71 13.49
N LEU A 63 6.61 7.71 12.99
CA LEU A 63 7.84 8.18 13.63
C LEU A 63 7.61 8.78 15.02
N LYS A 64 6.41 9.27 15.35
CA LYS A 64 6.07 9.74 16.71
C LYS A 64 5.64 8.60 17.62
N ASN A 65 4.88 7.65 17.11
CA ASN A 65 4.09 6.70 17.89
C ASN A 65 4.69 5.29 18.00
N MET A 66 5.62 4.93 17.12
CA MET A 66 6.27 3.62 17.11
C MET A 66 7.48 3.58 18.04
N LYS A 67 7.65 2.46 18.74
CA LYS A 67 8.80 2.20 19.61
C LYS A 67 9.26 0.74 19.46
N LEU A 68 10.05 0.48 18.41
CA LEU A 68 10.72 -0.81 18.18
C LEU A 68 11.88 -0.97 19.16
N THR A 69 11.77 -1.99 20.01
CA THR A 69 12.82 -2.35 20.98
C THR A 69 13.78 -3.41 20.43
N ASP A 70 13.27 -4.39 19.69
CA ASP A 70 14.09 -5.21 18.81
C ASP A 70 14.39 -4.43 17.52
N ILE A 71 15.59 -3.85 17.48
CA ILE A 71 16.02 -3.01 16.36
C ILE A 71 16.65 -3.82 15.22
N THR A 72 16.80 -5.15 15.35
CA THR A 72 17.65 -5.96 14.47
C THR A 72 17.28 -5.80 13.00
N VAL A 73 16.00 -6.02 12.68
CA VAL A 73 15.50 -5.95 11.30
C VAL A 73 15.53 -4.52 10.78
N ALA A 74 15.08 -3.55 11.58
CA ALA A 74 15.11 -2.13 11.21
C ALA A 74 16.54 -1.62 10.89
N TYR A 75 17.52 -2.07 11.68
CA TYR A 75 18.93 -1.76 11.46
C TYR A 75 19.47 -2.40 10.18
N GLN A 76 19.13 -3.67 9.91
CA GLN A 76 19.52 -4.34 8.68
C GLN A 76 18.95 -3.64 7.43
N LEU A 77 17.69 -3.18 7.48
CA LEU A 77 17.09 -2.41 6.40
C LEU A 77 17.85 -1.10 6.15
N ALA A 78 18.26 -0.40 7.20
CA ALA A 78 19.11 0.80 7.07
C ALA A 78 20.46 0.48 6.41
N GLU A 79 21.10 -0.64 6.78
CA GLU A 79 22.34 -1.07 6.11
C GLU A 79 22.11 -1.39 4.62
N GLN A 80 20.99 -2.02 4.26
CA GLN A 80 20.66 -2.30 2.86
C GLN A 80 20.41 -1.02 2.07
N GLY A 81 19.75 -0.04 2.69
CA GLY A 81 19.55 1.29 2.13
C GLY A 81 20.84 2.04 1.78
N ILE A 82 21.95 1.71 2.44
CA ILE A 82 23.27 2.26 2.13
C ILE A 82 23.99 1.38 1.10
N LYS A 83 23.96 0.05 1.27
CA LYS A 83 24.73 -0.91 0.46
C LYS A 83 24.19 -1.06 -0.96
N ASN A 84 22.87 -1.12 -1.11
CA ASN A 84 22.18 -1.37 -2.38
C ASN A 84 20.89 -0.52 -2.45
N PRO A 85 21.02 0.82 -2.48
CA PRO A 85 19.86 1.69 -2.62
C PRO A 85 19.16 1.43 -3.95
N LEU A 86 17.83 1.58 -3.97
CA LEU A 86 17.09 1.69 -5.21
C LEU A 86 17.53 2.94 -5.98
N LYS A 87 17.85 2.78 -7.26
CA LYS A 87 18.14 3.85 -8.20
C LYS A 87 17.02 3.94 -9.23
N GLU A 88 16.80 5.14 -9.77
CA GLU A 88 15.78 5.37 -10.82
C GLU A 88 15.96 4.44 -12.03
N THR A 89 17.21 4.14 -12.38
CA THR A 89 17.57 3.26 -13.50
C THR A 89 17.30 1.78 -13.27
N ASP A 90 16.95 1.35 -12.06
CA ASP A 90 16.84 -0.07 -11.73
C ASP A 90 15.56 -0.72 -12.30
N GLY A 91 14.55 0.07 -12.68
CA GLY A 91 13.27 -0.45 -13.17
C GLY A 91 12.54 -1.34 -12.16
N GLN A 92 12.88 -1.24 -10.88
CA GLN A 92 12.36 -2.08 -9.80
C GLN A 92 11.43 -1.29 -8.88
N GLN A 93 10.41 -1.98 -8.36
CA GLN A 93 9.61 -1.45 -7.27
C GLN A 93 10.44 -1.29 -6.00
N GLY A 94 10.07 -0.29 -5.22
CA GLY A 94 10.67 -0.05 -3.94
C GLY A 94 9.83 0.81 -3.03
N CYS A 95 10.37 1.07 -1.85
CA CYS A 95 9.76 1.94 -0.86
C CYS A 95 10.78 2.93 -0.32
N THR A 96 10.30 4.11 0.08
CA THR A 96 11.07 5.01 0.91
C THR A 96 10.95 4.56 2.37
N TYR A 97 12.08 4.23 2.99
CA TYR A 97 12.19 3.81 4.37
C TYR A 97 12.69 4.94 5.25
N TYR A 98 11.81 5.45 6.11
CA TYR A 98 12.16 6.45 7.12
C TYR A 98 12.44 5.76 8.44
N ILE A 99 13.56 6.15 9.07
CA ILE A 99 13.95 5.61 10.37
C ILE A 99 14.36 6.74 11.30
N LYS A 100 13.83 6.69 12.53
CA LYS A 100 14.22 7.57 13.63
C LYS A 100 14.83 6.72 14.75
N TYR A 101 16.10 6.94 15.03
CA TYR A 101 16.80 6.36 16.16
C TYR A 101 16.59 7.24 17.39
N ASN A 102 16.06 6.68 18.47
CA ASN A 102 16.05 7.30 19.79
C ASN A 102 17.27 6.74 20.55
N LEU A 103 18.27 7.60 20.82
CA LEU A 103 19.50 7.19 21.48
C LEU A 103 19.36 7.28 23.00
N LYS A 104 20.12 6.45 23.72
CA LYS A 104 20.10 6.38 25.20
C LYS A 104 20.45 7.69 25.90
N ASN A 105 21.13 8.61 25.21
CA ASN A 105 21.46 9.95 25.72
C ASN A 105 20.38 11.01 25.40
N GLY A 106 19.21 10.60 24.90
CA GLY A 106 18.10 11.48 24.54
C GLY A 106 18.19 12.11 23.16
N ARG A 107 19.31 11.98 22.43
CA ARG A 107 19.42 12.47 21.06
C ARG A 107 18.55 11.64 20.11
N LYS A 108 18.01 12.30 19.09
CA LYS A 108 17.24 11.68 18.00
C LYS A 108 17.99 11.84 16.68
N VAL A 109 18.09 10.77 15.90
CA VAL A 109 18.71 10.78 14.57
C VAL A 109 17.70 10.28 13.55
N TYR A 110 17.49 11.04 12.48
CA TYR A 110 16.57 10.71 11.39
C TYR A 110 17.36 10.35 10.14
N ARG A 111 16.92 9.31 9.43
CA ARG A 111 17.47 8.88 8.14
C ARG A 111 16.34 8.43 7.23
N THR A 112 16.61 8.50 5.93
CA THR A 112 15.71 8.05 4.88
C THR A 112 16.53 7.26 3.87
N TYR A 113 16.00 6.11 3.44
CA TYR A 113 16.65 5.22 2.50
C TYR A 113 15.68 4.79 1.40
N GLN A 114 16.19 4.61 0.19
CA GLN A 114 15.43 4.02 -0.91
C GLN A 114 15.73 2.52 -0.96
N LEU A 115 14.72 1.68 -0.72
CA LEU A 115 14.89 0.23 -0.66
C LEU A 115 14.27 -0.43 -1.89
N LYS A 116 14.98 -1.38 -2.48
CA LYS A 116 14.43 -2.33 -3.44
C LYS A 116 13.52 -3.30 -2.69
N SER A 117 12.24 -3.32 -3.00
CA SER A 117 11.27 -4.14 -2.27
C SER A 117 11.58 -5.63 -2.41
N LYS A 118 11.87 -6.08 -3.63
CA LYS A 118 12.18 -7.48 -3.93
C LYS A 118 13.39 -7.99 -3.15
N ASP A 119 14.50 -7.25 -3.14
CA ASP A 119 15.74 -7.63 -2.43
C ASP A 119 15.59 -7.63 -0.90
N ASN A 120 14.58 -6.90 -0.39
CA ASN A 120 14.36 -6.70 1.04
C ASN A 120 13.06 -7.33 1.55
N TYR A 121 12.33 -8.08 0.73
CA TYR A 121 10.97 -8.51 1.04
C TYR A 121 10.89 -9.28 2.36
N ASP A 122 11.79 -10.25 2.60
CA ASP A 122 11.81 -11.01 3.86
C ASP A 122 12.08 -10.12 5.08
N ARG A 123 12.93 -9.09 4.93
CA ARG A 123 13.20 -8.13 6.02
C ARG A 123 11.99 -7.22 6.27
N LEU A 124 11.34 -6.75 5.21
CA LEU A 124 10.13 -5.93 5.31
C LEU A 124 8.98 -6.74 5.92
N LYS A 125 8.82 -8.01 5.53
CA LYS A 125 7.89 -8.97 6.12
C LYS A 125 8.15 -9.17 7.61
N ASN A 126 9.40 -9.39 8.01
CA ASN A 126 9.77 -9.54 9.42
C ASN A 126 9.57 -8.26 10.24
N LEU A 127 9.83 -7.08 9.64
CA LEU A 127 9.54 -5.80 10.28
C LEU A 127 8.03 -5.63 10.48
N TYR A 128 7.24 -5.90 9.44
CA TYR A 128 5.78 -5.77 9.46
C TYR A 128 5.13 -6.72 10.47
N ALA A 129 5.66 -7.93 10.64
CA ALA A 129 5.18 -8.89 11.63
C ALA A 129 5.49 -8.50 13.09
N SER A 130 6.33 -7.48 13.33
CA SER A 130 6.64 -7.01 14.67
C SER A 130 5.44 -6.33 15.32
N ARG A 131 5.13 -6.71 16.56
CA ARG A 131 4.08 -6.07 17.36
C ARG A 131 4.33 -4.57 17.54
N ASP A 132 5.56 -4.19 17.86
CA ASP A 132 5.96 -2.79 18.02
C ASP A 132 5.74 -1.97 16.73
N PHE A 133 5.95 -2.61 15.56
CA PHE A 133 5.67 -1.98 14.27
C PHE A 133 4.16 -1.83 14.06
N LYS A 134 3.39 -2.91 14.21
CA LYS A 134 1.92 -2.91 14.06
C LYS A 134 1.24 -1.89 14.98
N ASP A 135 1.66 -1.78 16.23
CA ASP A 135 1.12 -0.81 17.19
C ASP A 135 1.43 0.65 16.82
N GLY A 136 2.56 0.90 16.17
CA GLY A 136 2.94 2.21 15.65
C GLY A 136 2.37 2.54 14.28
N HIS A 137 2.05 1.51 13.49
CA HIS A 137 1.53 1.60 12.12
C HIS A 137 0.01 1.73 12.09
N TYR A 138 -0.72 1.00 12.93
CA TYR A 138 -2.19 0.98 12.93
C TYR A 138 -2.80 1.84 14.06
N PRO A 139 -3.38 3.02 13.75
CA PRO A 139 -3.99 3.91 14.75
C PRO A 139 -5.11 3.28 15.56
N ILE A 140 -5.83 2.31 14.98
CA ILE A 140 -6.90 1.57 15.65
C ILE A 140 -6.46 0.99 16.99
N ASN A 141 -5.20 0.56 17.11
CA ASN A 141 -4.62 0.03 18.35
C ASN A 141 -4.67 1.04 19.52
N LYS A 142 -4.80 2.34 19.24
CA LYS A 142 -4.88 3.41 20.24
C LYS A 142 -6.28 4.01 20.42
N TRP A 143 -7.25 3.62 19.59
CA TRP A 143 -8.61 4.15 19.68
C TRP A 143 -9.35 3.67 20.91
N LYS A 144 -10.17 4.56 21.46
CA LYS A 144 -11.10 4.29 22.55
C LYS A 144 -12.51 4.17 21.98
N LEU A 145 -13.27 3.20 22.47
CA LEU A 145 -14.64 2.94 22.01
C LEU A 145 -15.54 4.18 22.05
N GLN A 146 -15.39 5.02 23.09
CA GLN A 146 -16.19 6.23 23.29
C GLN A 146 -16.07 7.26 22.17
N ASP A 147 -14.98 7.21 21.39
CA ASP A 147 -14.74 8.14 20.30
C ASP A 147 -15.40 7.67 18.99
N ILE A 148 -15.77 6.38 18.90
CA ILE A 148 -16.37 5.76 17.72
C ILE A 148 -17.88 5.98 17.72
N LEU A 149 -18.35 6.83 16.82
CA LEU A 149 -19.76 7.17 16.68
C LEU A 149 -20.54 6.03 16.02
N SER A 150 -20.03 5.52 14.90
CA SER A 150 -20.67 4.43 14.18
C SER A 150 -19.66 3.55 13.44
N ILE A 151 -20.12 2.37 13.06
CA ILE A 151 -19.36 1.41 12.26
C ILE A 151 -20.24 1.06 11.06
N SER A 152 -19.65 1.05 9.88
CA SER A 152 -20.25 0.57 8.65
C SER A 152 -19.27 -0.33 7.89
N CYS A 153 -19.78 -1.09 6.94
CA CYS A 153 -18.97 -1.83 5.98
C CYS A 153 -19.52 -1.62 4.58
N ASP A 154 -18.64 -1.74 3.61
CA ASP A 154 -19.00 -1.76 2.20
C ASP A 154 -18.11 -2.70 1.39
N ASN A 155 -18.68 -3.21 0.31
CA ASN A 155 -17.95 -3.77 -0.82
C ASN A 155 -18.56 -3.16 -2.11
N GLU A 156 -18.22 -3.72 -3.27
CA GLU A 156 -18.70 -3.22 -4.56
C GLU A 156 -20.22 -3.37 -4.74
N LEU A 157 -20.86 -4.26 -3.98
CA LEU A 157 -22.27 -4.64 -4.14
C LEU A 157 -23.19 -4.12 -3.02
N GLU A 158 -22.68 -3.98 -1.79
CA GLU A 158 -23.48 -3.62 -0.63
C GLU A 158 -22.76 -2.58 0.24
N TYR A 159 -23.53 -1.61 0.75
CA TYR A 159 -23.14 -0.77 1.88
C TYR A 159 -24.08 -1.05 3.05
N LYS A 160 -23.52 -1.21 4.26
CA LYS A 160 -24.29 -1.41 5.48
C LYS A 160 -23.75 -0.59 6.64
N LYS A 161 -24.62 0.22 7.24
CA LYS A 161 -24.39 0.86 8.54
C LYS A 161 -25.03 0.02 9.64
N PHE A 162 -24.26 -0.33 10.66
CA PHE A 162 -24.73 -1.22 11.72
C PHE A 162 -25.38 -0.45 12.88
N SER A 163 -26.43 -1.02 13.46
CA SER A 163 -27.00 -0.59 14.75
C SER A 163 -26.49 -1.49 15.87
N LEU A 164 -25.22 -1.29 16.26
CA LEU A 164 -24.55 -2.08 17.31
C LEU A 164 -24.71 -1.45 18.69
N SER A 165 -24.95 -2.29 19.70
CA SER A 165 -24.78 -1.95 21.11
C SER A 165 -23.32 -1.60 21.44
N LYS A 166 -23.09 -1.06 22.65
CA LYS A 166 -21.73 -0.71 23.09
C LYS A 166 -20.85 -1.96 23.18
N GLU A 167 -21.41 -3.05 23.67
CA GLU A 167 -20.77 -4.34 23.85
C GLU A 167 -20.38 -4.96 22.50
N GLU A 168 -21.30 -4.93 21.51
CA GLU A 168 -21.04 -5.41 20.16
C GLU A 168 -19.98 -4.58 19.43
N LYS A 169 -20.01 -3.24 19.57
CA LYS A 169 -18.95 -2.37 19.02
C LYS A 169 -17.59 -2.71 19.62
N GLN A 170 -17.53 -2.94 20.93
CA GLN A 170 -16.28 -3.34 21.60
C GLN A 170 -15.80 -4.70 21.11
N GLN A 171 -16.70 -5.68 21.01
CA GLN A 171 -16.40 -7.01 20.49
C GLN A 171 -15.82 -6.95 19.06
N LEU A 172 -16.49 -6.25 18.15
CA LEU A 172 -16.02 -6.08 16.77
C LEU A 172 -14.66 -5.37 16.73
N LEU A 173 -14.48 -4.31 17.53
CA LEU A 173 -13.22 -3.58 17.61
C LEU A 173 -12.07 -4.48 18.09
N ASP A 174 -12.29 -5.30 19.10
CA ASP A 174 -11.26 -6.19 19.66
C ASP A 174 -10.92 -7.33 18.70
N ILE A 175 -11.93 -7.96 18.09
CA ILE A 175 -11.74 -8.98 17.07
C ILE A 175 -10.92 -8.41 15.91
N PHE A 176 -11.34 -7.27 15.37
CA PHE A 176 -10.68 -6.70 14.20
C PHE A 176 -9.25 -6.22 14.52
N LYS A 177 -9.00 -5.68 15.71
CA LYS A 177 -7.64 -5.38 16.18
C LYS A 177 -6.77 -6.64 16.24
N GLU A 178 -7.28 -7.73 16.80
CA GLU A 178 -6.54 -9.00 16.89
C GLU A 178 -6.14 -9.48 15.49
N GLU A 179 -7.11 -9.55 14.56
CA GLU A 179 -6.90 -10.04 13.20
C GLU A 179 -5.99 -9.11 12.39
N LEU A 180 -6.15 -7.79 12.48
CA LEU A 180 -5.27 -6.82 11.81
C LEU A 180 -3.81 -6.89 12.30
N ASN A 181 -3.61 -7.17 13.59
CA ASN A 181 -2.27 -7.37 14.14
C ASN A 181 -1.65 -8.71 13.71
N ASN A 182 -2.47 -9.69 13.32
CA ASN A 182 -2.03 -10.98 12.78
C ASN A 182 -1.91 -11.00 11.24
N LEU A 183 -2.49 -10.01 10.55
CA LEU A 183 -2.37 -9.84 9.09
C LEU A 183 -0.91 -9.91 8.66
N THR A 184 -0.62 -10.65 7.60
CA THR A 184 0.74 -10.85 7.10
C THR A 184 1.00 -10.00 5.85
N LEU A 185 2.27 -9.70 5.58
CA LEU A 185 2.64 -8.96 4.36
C LEU A 185 2.41 -9.79 3.08
N ASP A 186 2.48 -11.13 3.16
CA ASP A 186 2.13 -11.99 2.04
C ASP A 186 0.64 -11.85 1.71
N GLU A 187 -0.22 -11.76 2.72
CA GLU A 187 -1.65 -11.59 2.49
C GLU A 187 -1.98 -10.26 1.80
N ILE A 188 -1.35 -9.15 2.22
CA ILE A 188 -1.45 -7.86 1.51
C ILE A 188 -0.96 -7.97 0.05
N ARG A 189 0.12 -8.71 -0.19
CA ARG A 189 0.67 -8.87 -1.54
C ARG A 189 -0.23 -9.72 -2.44
N ASP A 190 -0.69 -10.85 -1.93
CA ASP A 190 -1.18 -11.96 -2.75
C ASP A 190 -2.72 -11.96 -2.87
N THR A 191 -3.42 -11.34 -1.92
CA THR A 191 -4.88 -11.39 -1.82
C THR A 191 -5.52 -10.03 -2.11
N VAL A 192 -6.75 -10.04 -2.62
CA VAL A 192 -7.59 -8.85 -2.73
C VAL A 192 -8.52 -8.81 -1.52
N PRO A 193 -8.66 -7.67 -0.83
CA PRO A 193 -9.63 -7.52 0.24
C PRO A 193 -11.06 -7.82 -0.20
N LEU A 194 -11.87 -8.36 0.71
CA LEU A 194 -13.27 -8.70 0.45
C LEU A 194 -14.22 -7.52 0.65
N ALA A 195 -13.87 -6.63 1.58
CA ALA A 195 -14.69 -5.48 1.95
C ALA A 195 -13.85 -4.41 2.65
N ARG A 196 -14.47 -3.28 2.94
CA ARG A 196 -13.97 -2.23 3.83
C ARG A 196 -14.81 -2.17 5.09
N ILE A 197 -14.13 -1.96 6.23
CA ILE A 197 -14.76 -1.54 7.48
C ILE A 197 -14.45 -0.07 7.73
N ILE A 198 -15.49 0.72 8.01
CA ILE A 198 -15.41 2.15 8.21
C ILE A 198 -15.81 2.47 9.65
N PHE A 199 -14.96 3.20 10.34
CA PHE A 199 -15.20 3.74 11.68
C PHE A 199 -15.40 5.26 11.57
N GLU A 200 -16.59 5.73 11.94
CA GLU A 200 -16.90 7.16 11.97
C GLU A 200 -16.57 7.76 13.34
N PHE A 201 -15.89 8.90 13.33
CA PHE A 201 -15.61 9.76 14.48
C PHE A 201 -16.33 11.10 14.31
N LYS A 202 -16.24 11.97 15.32
CA LYS A 202 -16.92 13.28 15.29
C LYS A 202 -16.52 14.16 14.10
N ASP A 203 -15.23 14.23 13.81
CA ASP A 203 -14.67 15.15 12.81
C ASP A 203 -13.97 14.43 11.65
N ASP A 204 -14.01 13.09 11.63
CA ASP A 204 -13.27 12.29 10.64
C ASP A 204 -13.85 10.88 10.51
N ARG A 205 -13.34 10.10 9.56
CA ARG A 205 -13.57 8.66 9.44
C ARG A 205 -12.27 7.93 9.15
N SER A 206 -12.19 6.67 9.52
CA SER A 206 -11.05 5.82 9.17
C SER A 206 -11.56 4.51 8.62
N GLU A 207 -10.92 4.05 7.55
CA GLU A 207 -11.28 2.82 6.85
C GLU A 207 -10.12 1.83 6.87
N TYR A 208 -10.46 0.55 6.96
CA TYR A 208 -9.52 -0.56 6.84
C TYR A 208 -10.10 -1.62 5.90
N LYS A 209 -9.21 -2.43 5.34
CA LYS A 209 -9.56 -3.57 4.50
C LYS A 209 -9.90 -4.79 5.37
N ILE A 210 -10.90 -5.55 4.96
CA ILE A 210 -11.23 -6.86 5.52
C ILE A 210 -10.65 -7.91 4.56
N TYR A 211 -9.63 -8.63 5.03
CA TYR A 211 -8.98 -9.69 4.26
C TYR A 211 -9.65 -11.05 4.51
N PRO A 212 -9.46 -12.04 3.61
CA PRO A 212 -9.97 -13.40 3.84
C PRO A 212 -9.53 -14.03 5.17
N SER A 213 -8.36 -13.67 5.72
CA SER A 213 -7.93 -14.15 7.05
C SER A 213 -8.68 -13.53 8.23
N CYS A 214 -9.47 -12.47 8.03
CA CYS A 214 -10.28 -11.85 9.07
C CYS A 214 -11.54 -12.67 9.39
N VAL A 215 -11.38 -13.97 9.65
CA VAL A 215 -12.46 -14.97 9.75
C VAL A 215 -13.49 -14.60 10.81
N LYS A 216 -13.06 -14.19 12.00
CA LYS A 216 -13.96 -13.80 13.10
C LYS A 216 -14.69 -12.51 12.78
N THR A 217 -14.02 -11.54 12.13
CA THR A 217 -14.68 -10.31 11.66
C THR A 217 -15.74 -10.65 10.63
N ILE A 218 -15.42 -11.46 9.62
CA ILE A 218 -16.36 -11.88 8.56
C ILE A 218 -17.57 -12.59 9.17
N GLU A 219 -17.37 -13.51 10.11
CA GLU A 219 -18.45 -14.20 10.82
C GLU A 219 -19.32 -13.22 11.62
N PHE A 220 -18.69 -12.28 12.35
CA PHE A 220 -19.42 -11.25 13.08
C PHE A 220 -20.31 -10.43 12.13
N LEU A 221 -19.74 -9.92 11.03
CA LEU A 221 -20.47 -9.10 10.07
C LEU A 221 -21.65 -9.87 9.44
N LYS A 222 -21.44 -11.15 9.12
CA LYS A 222 -22.47 -12.05 8.57
C LYS A 222 -23.63 -12.23 9.53
N ASN A 223 -23.35 -12.43 10.82
CA ASN A 223 -24.37 -12.51 11.87
C ASN A 223 -25.13 -11.19 12.09
N HIS A 224 -24.57 -10.08 11.64
CA HIS A 224 -25.20 -8.75 11.64
C HIS A 224 -25.71 -8.34 10.26
N GLY A 225 -25.83 -9.30 9.33
CA GLY A 225 -26.49 -9.12 8.04
C GLY A 225 -25.65 -8.44 6.96
N PHE A 226 -24.32 -8.47 7.03
CA PHE A 226 -23.42 -8.06 5.95
C PHE A 226 -22.54 -9.24 5.53
N LYS A 227 -22.57 -9.61 4.25
CA LYS A 227 -21.77 -10.73 3.74
C LYS A 227 -20.56 -10.19 2.99
N ALA A 228 -19.42 -10.07 3.69
CA ALA A 228 -18.19 -9.58 3.08
C ALA A 228 -17.74 -10.45 1.87
N GLU A 229 -18.09 -11.73 1.87
CA GLU A 229 -17.74 -12.69 0.80
C GLU A 229 -18.57 -12.52 -0.49
N ASP A 230 -19.66 -11.73 -0.45
CA ASP A 230 -20.46 -11.43 -1.64
C ASP A 230 -19.72 -10.36 -2.48
N VAL A 231 -18.64 -10.78 -3.13
CA VAL A 231 -17.77 -9.96 -4.00
C VAL A 231 -18.16 -10.10 -5.47
N LEU A 232 -17.64 -9.21 -6.33
CA LEU A 232 -17.85 -9.30 -7.77
C LEU A 232 -17.38 -10.66 -8.33
N ASP A 233 -18.20 -11.25 -9.17
CA ASP A 233 -17.90 -12.44 -9.96
C ASP A 233 -18.30 -12.24 -11.42
N GLU A 234 -18.14 -13.29 -12.24
CA GLU A 234 -18.54 -13.23 -13.63
C GLU A 234 -20.02 -12.87 -13.84
N ASN A 235 -20.91 -13.19 -12.91
CA ASN A 235 -22.35 -12.97 -13.03
C ASN A 235 -22.71 -11.48 -12.83
N ASN A 236 -22.03 -10.80 -11.91
CA ASN A 236 -22.24 -9.38 -11.63
C ASN A 236 -21.52 -8.44 -12.61
N ILE A 237 -20.48 -8.92 -13.31
CA ILE A 237 -19.75 -8.14 -14.30
C ILE A 237 -20.50 -8.14 -15.64
N ASP A 238 -20.71 -6.96 -16.18
CA ASP A 238 -21.38 -6.72 -17.46
C ASP A 238 -20.38 -6.70 -18.63
N GLU A 239 -19.26 -5.99 -18.45
CA GLU A 239 -18.21 -5.86 -19.47
C GLU A 239 -16.86 -5.62 -18.82
N ILE A 240 -15.80 -6.19 -19.39
CA ILE A 240 -14.41 -5.78 -19.13
C ILE A 240 -13.84 -5.17 -20.40
N VAL A 241 -13.38 -3.91 -20.31
CA VAL A 241 -12.68 -3.20 -21.38
C VAL A 241 -11.21 -3.09 -21.03
N ILE A 242 -10.35 -3.52 -21.93
CA ILE A 242 -8.90 -3.53 -21.75
C ILE A 242 -8.26 -2.70 -22.84
N THR A 243 -7.45 -1.71 -22.46
CA THR A 243 -6.72 -0.85 -23.40
C THR A 243 -5.23 -0.93 -23.14
N ASN A 244 -4.47 -1.35 -24.16
CA ASN A 244 -3.02 -1.23 -24.18
C ASN A 244 -2.65 0.12 -24.80
N ASN A 245 -2.18 1.06 -23.98
CA ASN A 245 -1.82 2.40 -24.45
C ASN A 245 -0.49 2.46 -25.22
N GLY A 246 0.26 1.34 -25.25
CA GLY A 246 1.64 1.27 -25.74
C GLY A 246 2.62 1.93 -24.77
N LEU A 247 3.91 1.60 -24.90
CA LEU A 247 4.97 2.35 -24.21
C LEU A 247 4.95 3.79 -24.75
N ALA A 248 4.71 4.77 -23.89
CA ALA A 248 5.12 6.13 -24.17
C ALA A 248 6.65 6.10 -24.23
N ASP A 249 7.25 6.20 -25.43
CA ASP A 249 8.69 6.40 -25.61
C ASP A 249 9.20 7.42 -24.57
N GLU A 250 9.95 6.97 -23.56
CA GLU A 250 10.51 7.83 -22.50
C GLU A 250 11.45 8.93 -23.05
N ASN A 251 11.79 8.87 -24.35
CA ASN A 251 12.60 9.85 -25.07
C ASN A 251 11.83 11.05 -25.64
N ARG A 252 10.56 11.30 -25.27
CA ARG A 252 9.81 12.49 -25.71
C ARG A 252 9.44 13.44 -24.58
N MET A 253 10.45 13.99 -23.90
CA MET A 253 10.32 15.31 -23.27
C MET A 253 10.28 16.41 -24.34
N ASP A 254 9.24 16.42 -25.19
CA ASP A 254 8.88 17.60 -25.98
C ASP A 254 7.50 18.06 -25.55
N LEU A 255 7.49 18.85 -24.46
CA LEU A 255 6.41 19.73 -24.07
C LEU A 255 6.25 20.82 -25.14
N LYS A 256 5.60 20.48 -26.26
CA LYS A 256 4.92 21.41 -27.18
C LYS A 256 4.14 20.62 -28.24
N SER A 257 2.83 20.52 -28.01
CA SER A 257 1.79 20.39 -29.04
C SER A 257 2.10 19.46 -30.23
N SER A 258 1.63 18.21 -30.16
CA SER A 258 0.91 17.64 -31.30
C SER A 258 0.03 16.48 -30.86
N SER A 259 -1.23 16.56 -31.26
CA SER A 259 -2.14 15.43 -31.36
C SER A 259 -1.50 14.33 -32.23
N LYS A 260 -0.83 13.38 -31.59
CA LYS A 260 -0.68 12.03 -32.12
C LYS A 260 -1.37 11.12 -31.11
N THR A 261 -2.61 10.78 -31.43
CA THR A 261 -3.33 9.67 -30.82
C THR A 261 -2.43 8.44 -30.89
N SER A 262 -1.82 8.04 -29.77
CA SER A 262 -1.45 6.64 -29.60
C SER A 262 -2.78 5.90 -29.73
N THR A 263 -2.93 5.17 -30.83
CA THR A 263 -4.11 4.33 -31.04
C THR A 263 -3.89 3.12 -30.17
N GLY A 264 -4.17 3.25 -28.87
CA GLY A 264 -4.16 2.12 -27.97
C GLY A 264 -5.03 1.01 -28.55
N VAL A 265 -4.54 -0.24 -28.46
CA VAL A 265 -5.34 -1.39 -28.89
C VAL A 265 -6.32 -1.68 -27.76
N THR A 266 -7.61 -1.72 -28.08
CA THR A 266 -8.67 -1.97 -27.10
C THR A 266 -9.40 -3.26 -27.44
N ALA A 267 -9.71 -4.05 -26.41
CA ALA A 267 -10.54 -5.24 -26.49
C ALA A 267 -11.63 -5.20 -25.41
N SER A 268 -12.86 -5.60 -25.77
CA SER A 268 -13.99 -5.71 -24.86
C SER A 268 -14.41 -7.17 -24.70
N TYR A 269 -14.77 -7.55 -23.48
CA TYR A 269 -15.17 -8.91 -23.12
C TYR A 269 -16.49 -8.92 -22.38
N THR A 270 -17.46 -9.68 -22.91
CA THR A 270 -18.79 -9.90 -22.32
C THR A 270 -19.10 -11.38 -22.09
N ASP A 271 -18.26 -12.29 -22.61
CA ASP A 271 -18.37 -13.72 -22.34
C ASP A 271 -18.00 -14.03 -20.89
N LYS A 272 -18.85 -14.79 -20.20
CA LYS A 272 -18.71 -15.07 -18.76
C LYS A 272 -17.48 -15.92 -18.43
N THR A 273 -17.05 -16.80 -19.34
CA THR A 273 -15.84 -17.62 -19.14
C THR A 273 -14.59 -16.75 -19.26
N GLN A 274 -14.54 -15.88 -20.27
CA GLN A 274 -13.44 -14.93 -20.45
C GLN A 274 -13.39 -13.91 -19.30
N ILE A 275 -14.53 -13.36 -18.89
CA ILE A 275 -14.63 -12.45 -17.74
C ILE A 275 -14.06 -13.10 -16.48
N LYS A 276 -14.44 -14.35 -16.19
CA LYS A 276 -13.95 -15.07 -15.01
C LYS A 276 -12.42 -15.19 -15.01
N GLU A 277 -11.85 -15.58 -16.14
CA GLU A 277 -10.39 -15.72 -16.29
C GLU A 277 -9.65 -14.39 -16.20
N ILE A 278 -10.18 -13.34 -16.85
CA ILE A 278 -9.61 -12.00 -16.78
C ILE A 278 -9.67 -11.48 -15.35
N PHE A 279 -10.85 -11.48 -14.72
CA PHE A 279 -11.08 -10.86 -13.42
C PHE A 279 -10.22 -11.50 -12.31
N ALA A 280 -10.02 -12.82 -12.37
CA ALA A 280 -9.13 -13.54 -11.44
C ALA A 280 -7.65 -13.11 -11.54
N ALA A 281 -7.23 -12.50 -12.65
CA ALA A 281 -5.89 -11.98 -12.87
C ALA A 281 -5.71 -10.50 -12.47
N LEU A 282 -6.80 -9.83 -12.06
CA LEU A 282 -6.77 -8.40 -11.76
C LEU A 282 -6.47 -8.08 -10.30
N VAL A 283 -6.06 -6.84 -10.08
CA VAL A 283 -6.01 -6.17 -8.78
C VAL A 283 -6.70 -4.80 -8.91
N PRO A 284 -7.56 -4.38 -7.96
CA PRO A 284 -8.15 -3.04 -8.00
C PRO A 284 -7.07 -1.97 -8.03
N ASN A 285 -7.21 -0.97 -8.91
CA ASN A 285 -6.19 0.06 -9.14
C ASN A 285 -5.87 0.84 -7.86
N ASN A 286 -6.89 1.26 -7.11
CA ASN A 286 -6.68 1.97 -5.85
C ASN A 286 -5.93 1.10 -4.82
N TYR A 287 -6.28 -0.18 -4.73
CA TYR A 287 -5.60 -1.10 -3.81
C TYR A 287 -4.12 -1.31 -4.18
N TYR A 288 -3.82 -1.41 -5.48
CA TYR A 288 -2.47 -1.44 -5.99
C TYR A 288 -1.68 -0.19 -5.60
N TRP A 289 -2.20 1.01 -5.87
CA TRP A 289 -1.47 2.25 -5.60
C TRP A 289 -1.19 2.45 -4.11
N ASN A 290 -2.09 1.99 -3.23
CA ASN A 290 -1.88 2.04 -1.79
C ASN A 290 -0.82 1.05 -1.28
N ASN A 291 -0.48 0.03 -2.09
CA ASN A 291 0.43 -1.07 -1.76
C ASN A 291 1.51 -1.29 -2.84
N VAL A 292 1.87 -0.22 -3.55
CA VAL A 292 2.72 -0.27 -4.76
C VAL A 292 4.13 -0.79 -4.48
N ALA A 293 4.58 -0.77 -3.22
CA ALA A 293 5.86 -1.33 -2.85
C ALA A 293 5.86 -2.86 -2.80
N PHE A 294 4.70 -3.52 -2.76
CA PHE A 294 4.61 -4.97 -2.57
C PHE A 294 3.82 -5.70 -3.66
N ILE A 295 2.87 -5.03 -4.31
CA ILE A 295 2.07 -5.63 -5.37
C ILE A 295 2.74 -5.34 -6.72
N GLU A 296 3.12 -6.38 -7.47
CA GLU A 296 3.61 -6.24 -8.84
C GLU A 296 2.43 -6.31 -9.83
N ALA A 297 2.25 -5.27 -10.66
CA ALA A 297 1.19 -5.17 -11.66
C ALA A 297 1.70 -4.51 -12.94
N ASN A 298 1.03 -4.79 -14.06
CA ASN A 298 1.28 -4.13 -15.34
C ASN A 298 0.61 -2.74 -15.35
N GLN A 299 1.41 -1.68 -15.43
CA GLN A 299 0.95 -0.29 -15.40
C GLN A 299 0.64 0.30 -16.79
N TYR A 300 0.89 -0.45 -17.87
CA TYR A 300 0.75 0.03 -19.25
C TYR A 300 -0.58 -0.38 -19.88
N ILE A 301 -1.33 -1.26 -19.21
CA ILE A 301 -2.60 -1.79 -19.65
C ILE A 301 -3.67 -1.33 -18.67
N ASP A 302 -4.58 -0.50 -19.15
CA ASP A 302 -5.73 -0.05 -18.39
C ASP A 302 -6.84 -1.10 -18.50
N VAL A 303 -7.41 -1.51 -17.36
CA VAL A 303 -8.56 -2.41 -17.30
C VAL A 303 -9.70 -1.68 -16.62
N THR A 304 -10.83 -1.55 -17.32
CA THR A 304 -12.08 -1.02 -16.75
C THR A 304 -13.08 -2.17 -16.64
N VAL A 305 -13.58 -2.40 -15.42
CA VAL A 305 -14.61 -3.41 -15.16
C VAL A 305 -15.92 -2.68 -14.92
N THR A 306 -16.92 -2.96 -15.77
CA THR A 306 -18.30 -2.47 -15.61
C THR A 306 -19.12 -3.56 -14.94
N PHE A 307 -19.79 -3.25 -13.84
CA PHE A 307 -20.61 -4.21 -13.09
C PHE A 307 -21.99 -3.65 -12.76
N ILE A 308 -22.95 -4.56 -12.61
CA ILE A 308 -24.36 -4.25 -12.32
C ILE A 308 -24.49 -4.03 -10.81
N GLN A 309 -24.95 -2.85 -10.42
CA GLN A 309 -25.11 -2.48 -9.00
C GLN A 309 -26.45 -2.94 -8.43
N ASP A 310 -27.50 -3.00 -9.25
CA ASP A 310 -28.84 -3.35 -8.79
C ASP A 310 -29.72 -3.98 -9.87
N GLU A 311 -30.88 -4.47 -9.44
CA GLU A 311 -31.90 -5.11 -10.29
C GLU A 311 -32.55 -4.16 -11.32
N TYR A 312 -32.35 -2.85 -11.19
CA TYR A 312 -32.91 -1.83 -12.10
C TYR A 312 -31.98 -1.54 -13.29
N GLY A 313 -30.81 -2.20 -13.34
CA GLY A 313 -29.84 -2.06 -14.42
C GLY A 313 -28.87 -0.90 -14.24
N ASN A 314 -28.77 -0.32 -13.04
CA ASN A 314 -27.72 0.66 -12.75
C ASN A 314 -26.35 -0.02 -12.80
N LYS A 315 -25.37 0.65 -13.39
CA LYS A 315 -24.01 0.13 -13.57
C LYS A 315 -23.00 1.08 -12.94
N ALA A 316 -21.94 0.50 -12.38
CA ALA A 316 -20.75 1.21 -11.96
C ALA A 316 -19.53 0.69 -12.71
N GLN A 317 -18.46 1.47 -12.65
CA GLN A 317 -17.19 1.15 -13.28
C GLN A 317 -16.08 1.40 -12.29
N ASP A 318 -15.13 0.47 -12.24
CA ASP A 318 -13.90 0.61 -11.48
C ASP A 318 -12.69 0.25 -12.34
N SER A 319 -11.55 0.85 -11.98
CA SER A 319 -10.26 0.63 -12.64
C SER A 319 -9.47 -0.46 -11.96
N TYR A 320 -8.85 -1.30 -12.77
CA TYR A 320 -8.06 -2.45 -12.36
C TYR A 320 -6.76 -2.50 -13.16
N LEU A 321 -5.79 -3.26 -12.64
CA LEU A 321 -4.55 -3.59 -13.32
C LEU A 321 -4.39 -5.10 -13.37
N PHE A 322 -3.72 -5.61 -14.40
CA PHE A 322 -3.27 -7.00 -14.38
C PHE A 322 -2.16 -7.16 -13.36
N LYS A 323 -2.28 -8.16 -12.48
CA LYS A 323 -1.13 -8.64 -11.72
C LYS A 323 -0.02 -9.04 -12.71
N LYS A 324 1.24 -8.75 -12.36
CA LYS A 324 2.36 -8.98 -13.27
C LYS A 324 2.41 -10.44 -13.71
N ASP A 325 2.67 -10.66 -15.00
CA ASP A 325 2.74 -11.98 -15.63
C ASP A 325 1.45 -12.82 -15.56
N ARG A 326 0.29 -12.18 -15.31
CA ARG A 326 -1.02 -12.86 -15.19
C ARG A 326 -1.99 -12.52 -16.33
N ILE A 327 -1.56 -11.82 -17.37
CA ILE A 327 -2.42 -11.47 -18.51
C ILE A 327 -2.77 -12.76 -19.29
N PRO A 328 -4.06 -13.10 -19.48
CA PRO A 328 -4.46 -14.28 -20.26
C PRO A 328 -3.99 -14.22 -21.71
N ASP A 329 -3.65 -15.37 -22.31
CA ASP A 329 -3.04 -15.41 -23.65
C ASP A 329 -3.97 -14.89 -24.76
N PHE A 330 -5.29 -15.10 -24.62
CA PHE A 330 -6.26 -14.53 -25.56
C PHE A 330 -6.32 -13.00 -25.46
N VAL A 331 -6.07 -12.43 -24.27
CA VAL A 331 -5.95 -10.98 -24.09
C VAL A 331 -4.66 -10.47 -24.71
N LYS A 332 -3.52 -11.15 -24.48
CA LYS A 332 -2.24 -10.80 -25.13
C LYS A 332 -2.38 -10.78 -26.65
N THR A 333 -3.03 -11.80 -27.22
CA THR A 333 -3.29 -11.94 -28.66
C THR A 333 -4.17 -10.79 -29.16
N ALA A 334 -5.29 -10.50 -28.48
CA ALA A 334 -6.20 -9.42 -28.86
C ALA A 334 -5.53 -8.03 -28.82
N LEU A 335 -4.59 -7.82 -27.89
CA LEU A 335 -3.89 -6.56 -27.68
C LEU A 335 -2.54 -6.47 -28.39
N SER A 336 -2.16 -7.50 -29.16
CA SER A 336 -0.85 -7.60 -29.83
C SER A 336 0.34 -7.37 -28.88
N ILE A 337 0.24 -7.85 -27.63
CA ILE A 337 1.31 -7.76 -26.64
C ILE A 337 2.37 -8.81 -27.01
N THR A 338 3.61 -8.36 -27.19
CA THR A 338 4.75 -9.25 -27.41
C THR A 338 5.38 -9.60 -26.05
N GLU A 339 5.75 -10.87 -25.85
CA GLU A 339 6.51 -11.28 -24.66
C GLU A 339 7.95 -10.78 -24.83
N GLU A 340 8.45 -10.01 -23.86
CA GLU A 340 9.88 -9.62 -23.77
C GLU A 340 10.75 -10.73 -23.18
#